data_AF-A0A7C7SEQ5-F1
#
_entry.id   AF-A0A7C7SEQ5-F1
#
_cell.length_a   1.000
_cell.length_b   1.000
_cell.length_c   1.000
_cell.angle_alpha   90.00
_cell.angle_beta   90.00
_cell.angle_gamma   90.00
#
_symmetry.space_group_name_H-M   'P 1'
#
loop_
_entity.id
_entity.type
_entity.pdbx_description
1 polymer ?
#
loop_
_entity_poly.entity_id
_entity_poly.type
_entity_poly.pdbx_seq_one_letter_code
_entity_poly.pdbx_strand_id
1 'polypeptide(L)' 'MRLVERFTRADADTLVYEYTVSDPASFAQPWSVRTAMRKSDAQVYEYACHEGNYGMQNLLVAARDAELP' A
#
# COMPACT_ATOMS: atom_id res chain seq x y z
N MET A 1 -10.01 15.61 1.87
CA MET A 1 -9.86 14.30 1.22
C MET A 1 -11.20 13.58 1.02
N ARG A 2 -11.41 13.04 -0.19
CA ARG A 2 -12.45 12.05 -0.52
C ARG A 2 -11.79 10.92 -1.32
N LEU A 3 -12.04 9.67 -0.91
CA LEU A 3 -11.64 8.47 -1.64
C LEU A 3 -12.90 7.79 -2.20
N VAL A 4 -12.86 7.39 -3.46
CA VAL A 4 -13.92 6.57 -4.08
C VAL A 4 -13.28 5.31 -4.64
N GLU A 5 -13.70 4.16 -4.15
CA GLU A 5 -13.22 2.84 -4.54
C GLU A 5 -14.27 2.10 -5.39
N ARG A 6 -13.81 1.34 -6.39
CA ARG A 6 -14.63 0.49 -7.25
C ARG A 6 -13.95 -0.86 -7.43
N PHE A 7 -14.69 -1.91 -7.07
CA PHE A 7 -14.27 -3.29 -7.24
C PHE A 7 -15.11 -3.93 -8.36
N THR A 8 -14.45 -4.36 -9.42
CA THR A 8 -15.12 -5.00 -10.57
C THR A 8 -14.54 -6.40 -10.76
N ARG A 9 -15.37 -7.43 -10.62
CA ARG A 9 -14.99 -8.79 -11.01
C ARG A 9 -14.92 -8.83 -12.55
N ALA A 10 -13.71 -8.87 -13.10
CA ALA A 10 -13.50 -8.89 -14.55
C ALA A 10 -13.73 -10.28 -15.13
N ASP A 11 -13.35 -11.33 -14.38
CA ASP A 11 -13.55 -12.73 -14.72
C ASP A 11 -13.55 -13.63 -13.46
N ALA A 12 -13.38 -14.94 -13.63
CA ALA A 12 -13.37 -15.91 -12.53
C ALA A 12 -12.19 -15.70 -11.54
N ASP A 13 -11.06 -15.20 -12.04
CA ASP A 13 -9.78 -15.16 -11.33
C ASP A 13 -9.19 -13.75 -11.21
N THR A 14 -9.86 -12.72 -11.73
CA THR A 14 -9.38 -11.35 -11.72
C THR A 14 -10.41 -10.38 -11.11
N LEU A 15 -9.98 -9.64 -10.11
CA LEU A 15 -10.68 -8.48 -9.56
C LEU A 15 -9.94 -7.21 -10.00
N VAL A 16 -10.61 -6.31 -10.70
CA VAL A 16 -10.08 -4.98 -10.99
C VAL A 16 -10.47 -4.05 -9.85
N TYR A 17 -9.46 -3.55 -9.15
CA TYR A 17 -9.61 -2.54 -8.11
C TYR A 17 -9.19 -1.17 -8.67
N GLU A 18 -10.12 -0.24 -8.64
CA GLU A 18 -9.90 1.15 -9.05
C GLU A 18 -10.22 2.07 -7.88
N TYR A 19 -9.41 3.10 -7.69
CA TYR A 19 -9.73 4.15 -6.73
C TYR A 19 -9.33 5.53 -7.25
N THR A 20 -10.09 6.54 -6.84
CA THR A 20 -9.82 7.94 -7.12
C THR A 20 -9.64 8.70 -5.81
N VAL A 21 -8.52 9.41 -5.69
CA VAL A 21 -8.22 10.31 -4.58
C VAL A 21 -8.53 11.74 -5.00
N SER A 22 -9.42 12.40 -4.25
CA SER A 22 -9.71 13.83 -4.40
C SER A 22 -9.31 14.54 -3.11
N ASP A 23 -8.13 15.17 -3.11
CA ASP A 23 -7.65 15.93 -1.96
C ASP A 23 -6.88 17.20 -2.36
N PRO A 24 -7.57 18.35 -2.54
CA PRO A 24 -6.96 19.59 -3.02
C PRO A 24 -5.92 20.20 -2.08
N ALA A 25 -5.94 19.83 -0.78
CA ALA A 25 -4.94 20.27 0.18
C ALA A 25 -3.57 19.61 -0.06
N SER A 26 -3.56 18.41 -0.65
CA SER A 26 -2.35 17.61 -0.87
C SER A 26 -1.94 17.53 -2.34
N PHE A 27 -2.89 17.57 -3.28
CA PHE A 27 -2.66 17.33 -4.70
C PHE A 27 -3.31 18.39 -5.58
N ALA A 28 -2.64 18.75 -6.67
CA ALA A 28 -3.12 19.77 -7.62
C ALA A 28 -4.42 19.38 -8.34
N GLN A 29 -4.70 18.08 -8.47
CA GLN A 29 -5.91 17.55 -9.09
C GLN A 29 -6.21 16.13 -8.57
N PRO A 30 -7.47 15.67 -8.67
CA PRO A 30 -7.79 14.28 -8.41
C PRO A 30 -7.00 13.34 -9.33
N TRP A 31 -6.65 12.17 -8.80
CA TRP A 31 -5.94 11.15 -9.56
C TRP A 31 -6.49 9.77 -9.24
N SER A 32 -6.28 8.83 -10.16
CA SER A 32 -6.82 7.47 -10.07
C SER A 32 -5.74 6.42 -10.26
N VAL A 33 -5.94 5.28 -9.61
CA VAL A 33 -5.16 4.05 -9.80
C VAL A 33 -6.09 2.93 -10.21
N ARG A 34 -5.55 2.03 -11.03
CA ARG A 34 -6.22 0.83 -11.49
C ARG A 34 -5.25 -0.34 -11.37
N THR A 35 -5.65 -1.35 -10.60
CA THR A 35 -4.84 -2.54 -10.35
C THR A 35 -5.67 -3.79 -10.60
N ALA A 36 -5.12 -4.72 -11.38
CA ALA A 36 -5.70 -6.05 -11.53
C ALA A 36 -5.14 -6.95 -10.42
N MET A 37 -6.02 -7.42 -9.54
CA MET A 37 -5.73 -8.37 -8.49
C MET A 37 -6.06 -9.77 -8.97
N ARG A 38 -5.08 -10.67 -8.92
CA ARG A 38 -5.30 -12.10 -9.18
C ARG A 38 -5.88 -12.77 -7.94
N LYS A 39 -6.84 -13.66 -8.17
CA LYS A 39 -7.36 -14.56 -7.15
C LYS A 39 -6.21 -15.41 -6.60
N SER A 40 -6.19 -15.55 -5.28
CA SER A 40 -5.22 -16.37 -4.56
C SER A 40 -5.94 -17.10 -3.45
N ASP A 41 -5.57 -18.35 -3.22
CA ASP A 41 -6.03 -19.13 -2.07
C ASP A 41 -5.12 -18.91 -0.84
N ALA A 42 -4.09 -18.06 -0.96
CA ALA A 42 -3.26 -17.65 0.17
C ALA A 42 -4.08 -16.84 1.17
N GLN A 43 -3.75 -16.98 2.44
CA GLN A 43 -4.37 -16.21 3.50
C GLN A 43 -4.06 -14.71 3.34
N VAL A 44 -5.07 -13.87 3.51
CA VAL A 44 -4.88 -12.42 3.58
C VAL A 44 -4.29 -12.10 4.95
N TYR A 45 -3.04 -11.66 4.96
CA TYR A 45 -2.38 -11.17 6.16
C TYR A 45 -2.52 -9.66 6.26
N GLU A 46 -2.66 -9.14 7.48
CA GLU A 46 -2.51 -7.71 7.73
C GLU A 46 -1.09 -7.29 7.34
N TYR A 47 -0.97 -6.20 6.56
CA TYR A 47 0.33 -5.68 6.11
C TYR A 47 1.29 -5.47 7.29
N ALA A 48 0.79 -4.95 8.43
CA ALA A 48 1.59 -4.73 9.64
C ALA A 48 2.20 -6.01 10.24
N CYS A 49 1.61 -7.19 10.02
CA CYS A 49 2.20 -8.47 10.44
C CYS A 49 3.36 -8.91 9.54
N HIS A 50 3.43 -8.37 8.32
CA HIS A 50 4.39 -8.75 7.29
C HIS A 50 5.41 -7.63 6.97
N GLU A 51 5.17 -6.43 7.49
CA GLU A 51 6.13 -5.34 7.54
C GLU A 51 7.22 -5.74 8.53
N GLY A 52 8.22 -6.44 8.00
CA GLY A 52 9.26 -7.09 8.79
C GLY A 52 9.74 -6.18 9.91
N ASN A 53 9.73 -6.72 11.13
CA ASN A 53 10.13 -6.09 12.40
C ASN A 53 11.57 -5.53 12.42
N TYR A 54 12.17 -5.35 11.25
CA TYR A 54 13.44 -4.69 10.99
C TYR A 54 13.36 -3.19 11.22
N GLY A 55 12.18 -2.55 11.32
CA GLY A 55 12.08 -1.12 11.59
C GLY A 55 12.91 -0.71 12.81
N MET A 56 12.74 -1.42 13.93
CA MET A 56 13.54 -1.18 15.15
C MET A 56 15.03 -1.50 14.94
N GLN A 57 15.34 -2.63 14.30
CA GLN A 57 16.73 -3.02 14.07
C GLN A 57 17.47 -2.03 13.18
N ASN A 58 16.87 -1.60 12.07
CA ASN A 58 17.43 -0.65 11.11
C ASN A 58 17.65 0.72 11.75
N LEU A 59 16.75 1.14 12.64
CA LEU A 59 16.87 2.41 13.36
C LEU A 59 18.04 2.38 14.35
N LEU A 60 18.24 1.26 15.06
CA LEU A 60 19.40 1.06 15.94
C LEU A 60 20.72 0.96 15.17
N VAL A 61 20.73 0.28 14.01
CA VAL A 61 21.91 0.20 13.12
C VAL A 61 22.29 1.60 12.61
N ALA A 62 21.33 2.36 12.10
CA ALA A 62 21.56 3.72 11.61
C ALA A 62 22.09 4.65 12.71
N ALA A 63 21.56 4.54 13.94
CA ALA A 63 22.04 5.30 15.08
C ALA A 63 23.49 4.94 15.45
N ARG A 64 23.85 3.65 15.44
CA ARG A 64 25.23 3.19 15.67
C ARG A 64 26.17 3.73 14.60
N ASP A 65 25.79 3.68 13.34
CA ASP A 65 26.61 4.20 12.23
C ASP A 65 26.88 5.71 12.37
N ALA A 66 25.90 6.48 12.87
CA ALA A 66 26.06 7.92 13.13
C ALA A 66 26.99 8.25 14.31
N GLU A 67 27.29 7.28 15.20
CA GLU A 67 28.23 7.44 16.31
C GLU A 67 29.68 7.08 15.94
N LEU A 68 29.91 6.49 14.76
CA LEU A 68 31.24 6.12 14.31
C LEU A 68 31.98 7.37 13.78
N PRO A 69 33.28 7.55 14.14
CA PRO A 69 34.08 8.71 13.74
C PRO A 69 34.45 8.74 12.26
#